data_AF-A0A3D0V6K7-F1
#
_entry.id   AF-A0A3D0V6K7-F1
#
_cell.length_a   1.000
_cell.length_b   1.000
_cell.length_c   1.000
_cell.angle_alpha   90.00
_cell.angle_beta   90.00
_cell.angle_gamma   90.00
#
_symmetry.space_group_name_H-M   'P 1'
#
loop_
_entity.id
_entity.type
_entity.pdbx_description
1 polymer ?
#
loop_
_entity_poly.entity_id
_entity_poly.type
_entity_poly.pdbx_seq_one_letter_code
_entity_poly.pdbx_strand_id
1 'polypeptide(L)'
;MNLQENITQDLKEAMKSKQAATLSTLRMLKSALKNKQIELMHDLTEQEVIAVIKSQIKQLQDSLALFEQAGRQETADSVRAEILVLEHYLPAQLEEVELEHIVKEALTSSGIESKEEMGKAMGAVMKAVAGKADGSRVREMVERLLATFVFVVGGVTLFTTRAQAALDPMSKEFLISILRIGRMFFLVLGIVFVVFLLIGGFNYMLSSGRNDDQMAATRKVVIGIIGTISVAIFFTVFSVLLAGM
;
A
#
# COMPACT_ATOMS: atom_id res chain seq x y z
N MET A 1 12.17 -1.79 -32.76
CA MET A 1 12.99 -0.70 -32.21
C MET A 1 13.01 -0.87 -30.71
N ASN A 2 14.18 -0.91 -30.10
CA ASN A 2 14.30 -0.96 -28.65
C ASN A 2 14.15 0.45 -28.04
N LEU A 3 13.89 0.54 -26.74
CA LEU A 3 13.67 1.82 -26.06
C LEU A 3 14.85 2.81 -26.22
N GLN A 4 16.08 2.32 -26.28
CA GLN A 4 17.29 3.15 -26.43
C GLN A 4 17.44 3.72 -27.86
N GLU A 5 17.01 2.98 -28.87
CA GLU A 5 16.91 3.42 -30.26
C GLU A 5 15.86 4.52 -30.40
N ASN A 6 14.68 4.37 -29.77
CA ASN A 6 13.63 5.39 -29.75
C ASN A 6 14.15 6.70 -29.15
N ILE A 7 14.77 6.66 -27.97
CA ILE A 7 15.39 7.84 -27.32
C ILE A 7 16.42 8.51 -28.26
N THR A 8 17.21 7.72 -28.99
CA THR A 8 18.20 8.25 -29.93
C THR A 8 17.57 8.91 -31.15
N GLN A 9 16.44 8.37 -31.64
CA GLN A 9 15.66 8.95 -32.73
C GLN A 9 15.00 10.25 -32.29
N ASP A 10 14.36 10.26 -31.11
CA ASP A 10 13.66 11.43 -30.58
C ASP A 10 14.64 12.56 -30.24
N LEU A 11 15.87 12.23 -29.84
CA LEU A 11 16.94 13.22 -29.71
C LEU A 11 17.25 13.90 -31.05
N LYS A 12 17.33 13.13 -32.15
CA LYS A 12 17.54 13.71 -33.49
C LYS A 12 16.36 14.56 -33.94
N GLU A 13 15.15 14.16 -33.58
CA GLU A 13 13.94 14.91 -33.88
C GLU A 13 13.88 16.22 -33.08
N ALA A 14 14.16 16.18 -31.78
CA ALA A 14 14.26 17.36 -30.93
C ALA A 14 15.32 18.36 -31.45
N MET A 15 16.43 17.86 -32.02
CA MET A 15 17.43 18.71 -32.70
C MET A 15 16.86 19.42 -33.93
N LYS A 16 16.13 18.70 -34.79
CA LYS A 16 15.52 19.27 -36.02
C LYS A 16 14.42 20.27 -35.70
N SER A 17 13.58 19.93 -34.73
CA SER A 17 12.42 20.72 -34.30
C SER A 17 12.80 21.84 -33.32
N LYS A 18 14.09 22.01 -33.00
CA LYS A 18 14.63 23.04 -32.09
C LYS A 18 13.97 23.06 -30.71
N GLN A 19 13.56 21.89 -30.21
CA GLN A 19 12.98 21.74 -28.87
C GLN A 19 14.09 21.74 -27.82
N ALA A 20 14.56 22.93 -27.42
CA ALA A 20 15.76 23.08 -26.58
C ALA A 20 15.67 22.33 -25.24
N ALA A 21 14.52 22.39 -24.56
CA ALA A 21 14.29 21.70 -23.28
C ALA A 21 14.36 20.17 -23.45
N THR A 22 13.52 19.60 -24.32
CA THR A 22 13.51 18.17 -24.66
C THR A 22 14.89 17.68 -25.07
N LEU A 23 15.59 18.44 -25.92
CA LEU A 23 16.93 18.10 -26.39
C LEU A 23 17.95 18.04 -25.24
N SER A 24 17.91 18.98 -24.30
CA SER A 24 18.78 18.98 -23.13
C SER A 24 18.53 17.76 -22.24
N THR A 25 17.26 17.49 -21.93
CA THR A 25 16.83 16.34 -21.12
C THR A 25 17.27 15.02 -21.75
N LEU A 26 17.03 14.83 -23.05
CA LEU A 26 17.41 13.60 -23.75
C LEU A 26 18.93 13.42 -23.87
N ARG A 27 19.71 14.51 -23.95
CA ARG A 27 21.18 14.43 -23.90
C ARG A 27 21.68 13.98 -22.53
N MET A 28 21.09 14.52 -21.46
CA MET A 28 21.42 14.09 -20.10
C MET A 28 21.06 12.61 -19.89
N LEU A 29 19.87 12.20 -20.32
CA LEU A 29 19.44 10.80 -20.25
C LEU A 29 20.40 9.89 -21.01
N LYS A 30 20.78 10.26 -22.24
CA LYS A 30 21.74 9.48 -23.04
C LYS A 30 23.08 9.31 -22.35
N SER A 31 23.60 10.36 -21.70
CA SER A 31 24.83 10.26 -20.90
C SER A 31 24.66 9.35 -19.70
N ALA A 32 23.54 9.42 -18.98
CA ALA A 32 23.24 8.54 -17.85
C ALA A 32 23.17 7.06 -18.27
N LEU A 33 22.49 6.77 -19.39
CA LEU A 33 22.44 5.43 -19.98
C LEU A 33 23.84 4.94 -20.36
N LYS A 34 24.66 5.80 -20.99
CA LYS A 34 26.02 5.42 -21.36
C LYS A 34 26.89 5.13 -20.14
N ASN A 35 26.77 5.94 -19.08
CA ASN A 35 27.47 5.71 -17.83
C ASN A 35 27.07 4.37 -17.20
N LYS A 36 25.77 4.03 -17.21
CA LYS A 36 25.30 2.75 -16.69
C LYS A 36 25.80 1.56 -17.51
N GLN A 37 25.85 1.70 -18.83
CA GLN A 37 26.42 0.69 -19.73
C GLN A 37 27.90 0.44 -19.43
N ILE A 38 28.66 1.50 -19.13
CA ILE A 38 30.08 1.40 -18.73
C ILE A 38 30.20 0.71 -17.37
N GLU A 39 29.36 1.08 -16.40
CA GLU A 39 29.34 0.49 -15.06
C GLU A 39 29.06 -1.02 -15.10
N LEU A 40 28.08 -1.45 -15.90
CA LEU A 40 27.67 -2.85 -16.01
C LEU A 40 28.53 -3.66 -16.98
N MET A 41 29.34 -3.01 -17.82
CA MET A 41 30.20 -3.63 -18.83
C MET A 41 29.45 -4.51 -19.87
N HIS A 42 28.17 -4.26 -20.09
CA HIS A 42 27.37 -4.90 -21.14
C HIS A 42 26.32 -3.92 -21.68
N ASP A 43 25.69 -4.28 -22.80
CA ASP A 43 24.56 -3.51 -23.35
C ASP A 43 23.37 -3.56 -22.41
N LEU A 44 22.70 -2.41 -22.22
CA LEU A 44 21.57 -2.31 -21.31
C LEU A 44 20.39 -3.09 -21.86
N THR A 45 19.80 -3.92 -21.00
CA THR A 45 18.48 -4.48 -21.22
C THR A 45 17.41 -3.40 -21.10
N GLU A 46 16.22 -3.64 -21.66
CA GLU A 46 15.11 -2.68 -21.61
C GLU A 46 14.70 -2.34 -20.16
N GLN A 47 14.78 -3.31 -19.25
CA GLN A 47 14.51 -3.11 -17.83
C GLN A 47 15.54 -2.19 -17.17
N GLU A 48 16.81 -2.31 -17.54
CA GLU A 48 17.88 -1.45 -17.03
C GLU A 48 17.77 -0.03 -17.58
N VAL A 49 17.37 0.14 -18.84
CA VAL A 49 17.05 1.45 -19.42
C VAL A 49 15.92 2.12 -18.62
N ILE A 50 14.84 1.40 -18.36
CA ILE A 50 13.72 1.87 -17.52
C ILE A 50 14.22 2.27 -16.12
N ALA A 51 15.08 1.46 -15.50
CA ALA A 51 15.64 1.74 -14.18
C ALA A 51 16.46 3.04 -14.17
N VAL A 52 17.26 3.30 -15.21
CA VAL A 52 18.02 4.56 -15.34
C VAL A 52 17.07 5.75 -15.51
N ILE A 53 16.03 5.65 -16.34
CA ILE A 53 15.04 6.72 -16.53
C ILE A 53 14.37 7.05 -15.19
N LYS A 54 13.92 6.04 -14.43
CA LYS A 54 13.32 6.22 -13.10
C LYS A 54 14.27 6.89 -12.11
N SER A 55 15.54 6.51 -12.12
CA SER A 55 16.57 7.14 -11.28
C SER A 55 16.71 8.64 -11.59
N GLN A 56 16.74 9.01 -12.87
CA GLN A 56 16.80 10.41 -13.29
C GLN A 56 15.56 11.20 -12.88
N ILE A 57 14.36 10.63 -13.06
CA ILE A 57 13.12 11.26 -12.60
C ILE A 57 13.14 11.52 -11.10
N LYS A 58 13.62 10.54 -10.30
CA LYS A 58 13.74 10.72 -8.85
C LYS A 58 14.66 11.88 -8.48
N GLN A 59 15.83 11.97 -9.10
CA GLN A 59 16.76 13.08 -8.85
C GLN A 59 16.16 14.45 -9.21
N LEU A 60 15.36 14.51 -10.29
CA LEU A 60 14.64 15.71 -10.68
C LEU A 60 13.52 16.04 -9.69
N GLN A 61 12.78 15.05 -9.19
CA GLN A 61 11.74 15.25 -8.17
C GLN A 61 12.33 15.77 -6.85
N ASP A 62 13.46 15.21 -6.42
CA ASP A 62 14.17 15.69 -5.23
C ASP A 62 14.62 17.14 -5.41
N SER A 63 15.13 17.49 -6.60
CA SER A 63 15.53 18.86 -6.95
C SER A 63 14.33 19.80 -7.05
N LEU A 64 13.21 19.33 -7.61
CA LEU A 64 11.97 20.08 -7.75
C LEU A 64 11.46 20.52 -6.37
N ALA A 65 11.41 19.60 -5.41
CA ALA A 65 10.99 19.89 -4.04
C ALA A 65 11.86 20.99 -3.41
N LEU A 66 13.18 20.97 -3.63
CA LEU A 66 14.10 22.00 -3.14
C LEU A 66 13.85 23.36 -3.81
N PHE A 67 13.59 23.40 -5.11
CA PHE A 67 13.32 24.65 -5.82
C PHE A 67 11.97 25.26 -5.47
N GLU A 68 10.95 24.43 -5.25
CA GLU A 68 9.63 24.86 -4.79
C GLU A 68 9.72 25.43 -3.37
N GLN A 69 10.43 24.75 -2.46
CA GLN A 69 10.69 25.26 -1.10
C GLN A 69 11.47 26.58 -1.11
N ALA A 70 12.41 26.74 -2.04
CA ALA A 70 13.18 27.97 -2.22
C ALA A 70 12.41 29.10 -2.95
N GLY A 71 11.15 28.88 -3.32
CA GLY A 71 10.31 29.87 -4.02
C GLY A 71 10.74 30.15 -5.48
N ARG A 72 11.56 29.30 -6.09
CA ARG A 72 12.07 29.47 -7.47
C ARG A 72 11.15 28.81 -8.48
N GLN A 73 9.95 29.36 -8.66
CA GLN A 73 8.90 28.77 -9.51
C GLN A 73 9.35 28.56 -10.97
N GLU A 74 10.06 29.51 -11.59
CA GLU A 74 10.53 29.36 -12.98
C GLU A 74 11.47 28.15 -13.15
N THR A 75 12.35 27.90 -12.17
CA THR A 75 13.23 26.72 -12.17
C THR A 75 12.45 25.44 -11.90
N ALA A 76 11.47 25.48 -10.99
CA ALA A 76 10.59 24.36 -10.72
C ALA A 76 9.76 23.96 -11.96
N ASP A 77 9.24 24.94 -12.71
CA ASP A 77 8.51 24.72 -13.96
C ASP A 77 9.39 24.04 -15.02
N SER A 78 10.65 24.48 -15.16
CA SER A 78 11.63 23.84 -16.04
C SER A 78 11.85 22.38 -15.64
N VAL A 79 12.08 22.11 -14.35
CA VAL A 79 12.32 20.74 -13.87
C VAL A 79 11.08 19.86 -14.05
N ARG A 80 9.86 20.39 -13.86
CA ARG A 80 8.62 19.65 -14.16
C ARG A 80 8.51 19.28 -15.63
N ALA A 81 8.88 20.20 -16.53
CA ALA A 81 8.90 19.90 -17.96
C ALA A 81 9.89 18.78 -18.30
N GLU A 82 11.06 18.75 -17.66
CA GLU A 82 12.04 17.66 -17.85
C GLU A 82 11.50 16.31 -17.36
N ILE A 83 10.82 16.28 -16.21
CA ILE A 83 10.18 15.07 -15.68
C ILE A 83 9.16 14.54 -16.68
N LEU A 84 8.29 15.39 -17.22
CA LEU A 84 7.27 14.99 -18.20
C LEU A 84 7.87 14.38 -19.47
N VAL A 85 9.00 14.92 -19.95
CA VAL A 85 9.73 14.36 -21.10
C VAL A 85 10.22 12.95 -20.79
N LEU A 86 10.75 12.70 -19.59
CA LEU A 86 11.24 11.37 -19.20
C LEU A 86 10.11 10.37 -18.96
N GLU A 87 9.00 10.82 -18.37
CA GLU A 87 7.82 9.97 -18.11
C GLU A 87 7.21 9.40 -19.39
N HIS A 88 7.33 10.09 -20.52
CA HIS A 88 6.88 9.59 -21.82
C HIS A 88 7.53 8.25 -22.23
N TYR A 89 8.74 7.98 -21.74
CA TYR A 89 9.49 6.75 -22.04
C TYR A 89 9.26 5.63 -21.02
N LEU A 90 8.47 5.89 -19.96
CA LEU A 90 8.09 4.87 -19.00
C LEU A 90 6.77 4.22 -19.40
N PRO A 91 6.61 2.90 -19.17
CA PRO A 91 5.30 2.28 -19.25
C PRO A 91 4.35 2.94 -18.24
N ALA A 92 3.07 3.05 -18.61
CA ALA A 92 2.03 3.61 -17.75
C ALA A 92 2.13 3.01 -16.35
N GLN A 93 2.39 3.85 -15.35
CA GLN A 93 2.50 3.39 -13.97
C GLN A 93 1.12 3.04 -13.44
N LEU A 94 1.06 1.96 -12.67
CA LEU A 94 -0.14 1.63 -11.91
C LEU A 94 -0.42 2.72 -10.87
N GLU A 95 -1.68 3.13 -10.79
CA GLU A 95 -2.15 3.96 -9.69
C GLU A 95 -1.98 3.22 -8.36
N GLU A 96 -1.89 3.95 -7.26
CA GLU A 96 -1.62 3.37 -5.94
C GLU A 96 -2.69 2.35 -5.53
N VAL A 97 -3.96 2.61 -5.86
CA VAL A 97 -5.09 1.70 -5.57
C VAL A 97 -4.99 0.40 -6.37
N GLU A 98 -4.61 0.51 -7.65
CA GLU A 98 -4.47 -0.66 -8.54
C GLU A 98 -3.25 -1.50 -8.15
N LEU A 99 -2.14 -0.83 -7.79
CA LEU A 99 -0.96 -1.48 -7.25
C LEU A 99 -1.29 -2.23 -5.95
N GLU A 100 -2.01 -1.59 -5.02
CA GLU A 100 -2.41 -2.23 -3.77
C GLU A 100 -3.26 -3.48 -4.01
N HIS A 101 -4.21 -3.43 -4.96
CA HIS A 101 -5.03 -4.58 -5.32
C HIS A 101 -4.18 -5.74 -5.85
N ILE A 102 -3.29 -5.47 -6.81
CA ILE A 102 -2.40 -6.49 -7.39
C ILE A 102 -1.47 -7.08 -6.33
N VAL A 103 -0.94 -6.26 -5.42
CA VAL A 103 -0.07 -6.71 -4.33
C VAL A 103 -0.85 -7.62 -3.39
N LYS A 104 -2.06 -7.23 -2.95
CA LYS A 104 -2.92 -8.05 -2.08
C LYS A 104 -3.26 -9.39 -2.71
N GLU A 105 -3.65 -9.40 -3.98
CA GLU A 105 -4.00 -10.61 -4.71
C GLU A 105 -2.80 -11.55 -4.86
N ALA A 106 -1.63 -11.00 -5.19
CA ALA A 106 -0.39 -11.77 -5.32
C ALA A 106 0.06 -12.39 -3.99
N LEU A 107 -0.01 -11.63 -2.89
CA LEU A 107 0.31 -12.14 -1.54
C LEU A 107 -0.66 -13.25 -1.12
N THR A 108 -1.96 -13.04 -1.32
CA THR A 108 -3.01 -14.02 -0.96
C THR A 108 -2.88 -15.30 -1.78
N SER A 109 -2.71 -15.18 -3.10
CA SER A 109 -2.57 -16.34 -4.00
C SER A 109 -1.29 -17.13 -3.76
N SER A 110 -0.26 -16.49 -3.20
CA SER A 110 1.01 -17.12 -2.84
C SER A 110 1.03 -17.67 -1.41
N GLY A 111 -0.02 -17.41 -0.61
CA GLY A 111 -0.10 -17.82 0.79
C GLY A 111 0.94 -17.15 1.70
N ILE A 112 1.42 -15.96 1.34
CA ILE A 112 2.49 -15.28 2.06
C ILE A 112 1.89 -14.33 3.10
N GLU A 113 2.15 -14.61 4.37
CA GLU A 113 1.54 -13.91 5.51
C GLU A 113 2.56 -13.25 6.44
N SER A 114 3.85 -13.56 6.28
CA SER A 114 4.93 -13.13 7.17
C SER A 114 5.95 -12.21 6.49
N LYS A 115 6.46 -11.23 7.24
CA LYS A 115 7.62 -10.41 6.85
C LYS A 115 8.89 -11.23 6.65
N GLU A 116 8.99 -12.41 7.23
CA GLU A 116 10.13 -13.32 7.04
C GLU A 116 10.21 -13.84 5.59
N GLU A 117 9.08 -13.82 4.88
CA GLU A 117 8.97 -14.25 3.48
C GLU A 117 9.07 -13.08 2.50
N MET A 118 9.60 -11.94 2.93
CA MET A 118 9.73 -10.73 2.11
C MET A 118 10.38 -10.98 0.75
N GLY A 119 11.41 -11.84 0.69
CA GLY A 119 12.07 -12.21 -0.57
C GLY A 119 11.14 -12.94 -1.54
N LYS A 120 10.29 -13.85 -1.04
CA LYS A 120 9.28 -14.55 -1.85
C LYS A 120 8.15 -13.61 -2.25
N ALA A 121 7.70 -12.75 -1.32
CA ALA A 121 6.66 -11.76 -1.54
C ALA A 121 7.04 -10.81 -2.68
N MET A 122 8.26 -10.28 -2.64
CA MET A 122 8.80 -9.45 -3.70
C MET A 122 8.84 -10.19 -5.04
N GLY A 123 9.27 -11.46 -5.07
CA GLY A 123 9.29 -12.25 -6.32
C GLY A 123 7.90 -12.47 -6.93
N ALA A 124 6.91 -12.82 -6.11
CA ALA A 124 5.54 -13.05 -6.55
C ALA A 124 4.88 -11.75 -7.06
N VAL A 125 5.02 -10.67 -6.31
CA VAL A 125 4.43 -9.37 -6.65
C VAL A 125 5.12 -8.77 -7.88
N MET A 126 6.44 -8.81 -7.96
CA MET A 126 7.18 -8.30 -9.14
C MET A 126 6.79 -9.03 -10.43
N LYS A 127 6.49 -10.33 -10.34
CA LYS A 127 5.94 -11.10 -11.47
C LYS A 127 4.53 -10.63 -11.85
N ALA A 128 3.69 -10.31 -10.87
CA ALA A 128 2.33 -9.84 -11.08
C ALA A 128 2.26 -8.41 -11.65
N VAL A 129 3.11 -7.50 -11.17
CA VAL A 129 3.17 -6.11 -11.69
C VAL A 129 3.91 -6.01 -13.03
N ALA A 130 4.66 -7.03 -13.44
CA ALA A 130 5.32 -7.13 -14.74
C ALA A 130 6.09 -5.86 -15.17
N GLY A 131 6.74 -5.18 -14.20
CA GLY A 131 7.50 -3.94 -14.45
C GLY A 131 6.67 -2.64 -14.57
N LYS A 132 5.34 -2.71 -14.44
CA LYS A 132 4.43 -1.55 -14.43
C LYS A 132 4.44 -0.76 -13.12
N ALA A 133 5.14 -1.25 -12.10
CA ALA A 133 5.36 -0.57 -10.84
C ALA A 133 6.85 -0.53 -10.51
N ASP A 134 7.26 0.49 -9.77
CA ASP A 134 8.62 0.61 -9.27
C ASP A 134 8.91 -0.39 -8.13
N GLY A 135 10.09 -1.02 -8.14
CA GLY A 135 10.46 -2.00 -7.13
C GLY A 135 10.51 -1.44 -5.70
N SER A 136 10.83 -0.16 -5.54
CA SER A 136 10.79 0.52 -4.24
C SER A 136 9.35 0.75 -3.77
N ARG A 137 8.45 1.19 -4.66
CA ARG A 137 7.00 1.33 -4.38
C ARG A 137 6.37 -0.02 -4.03
N VAL A 138 6.69 -1.06 -4.79
CA VAL A 138 6.25 -2.43 -4.52
C VAL A 138 6.73 -2.88 -3.15
N ARG A 139 8.02 -2.67 -2.84
CA ARG A 139 8.59 -3.04 -1.54
C ARG A 139 7.88 -2.35 -0.39
N GLU A 140 7.71 -1.03 -0.46
CA GLU A 140 7.03 -0.27 0.59
C GLU A 140 5.59 -0.76 0.81
N MET A 141 4.87 -1.03 -0.28
CA MET A 141 3.49 -1.52 -0.23
C MET A 141 3.40 -2.93 0.37
N VAL A 142 4.31 -3.83 -0.02
CA VAL A 142 4.41 -5.18 0.56
C VAL A 142 4.76 -5.11 2.05
N GLU A 143 5.72 -4.28 2.45
CA GLU A 143 6.07 -4.09 3.88
C GLU A 143 4.88 -3.60 4.70
N ARG A 144 4.12 -2.63 4.16
CA ARG A 144 2.92 -2.06 4.78
C ARG A 144 1.80 -3.10 4.94
N LEU A 145 1.53 -3.87 3.90
CA LEU A 145 0.48 -4.89 3.90
C LEU A 145 0.84 -6.08 4.83
N LEU A 146 2.07 -6.58 4.76
CA LEU A 146 2.54 -7.64 5.65
C LEU A 146 2.63 -7.17 7.12
N ALA A 147 3.00 -5.92 7.39
CA ALA A 147 2.95 -5.37 8.75
C ALA A 147 1.53 -5.38 9.33
N THR A 148 0.54 -5.05 8.50
CA THR A 148 -0.88 -5.08 8.89
C THR A 148 -1.33 -6.53 9.13
N PHE A 149 -0.91 -7.47 8.29
CA PHE A 149 -1.24 -8.89 8.42
C PHE A 149 -0.65 -9.52 9.70
N VAL A 150 0.62 -9.23 9.99
CA VAL A 150 1.31 -9.69 11.22
C VAL A 150 0.66 -9.12 12.49
N PHE A 151 0.16 -7.88 12.45
CA PHE A 151 -0.52 -7.29 13.61
C PHE A 151 -1.87 -7.96 13.89
N VAL A 152 -2.64 -8.28 12.85
CA VAL A 152 -3.97 -8.91 12.99
C VAL A 152 -3.84 -10.39 13.36
N VAL A 153 -3.00 -11.16 12.67
CA VAL A 153 -2.82 -12.59 12.95
C VAL A 153 -1.96 -12.80 14.19
N GLY A 154 -0.79 -12.16 14.27
CA GLY A 154 0.12 -12.27 15.41
C GLY A 154 -0.47 -11.72 16.70
N GLY A 155 -1.30 -10.67 16.65
CA GLY A 155 -2.02 -10.15 17.81
C GLY A 155 -3.01 -11.17 18.39
N VAL A 156 -3.73 -11.91 17.53
CA VAL A 156 -4.64 -12.97 17.97
C VAL A 156 -3.86 -14.18 18.51
N THR A 157 -2.79 -14.61 17.83
CA THR A 157 -2.02 -15.80 18.21
C THR A 157 -1.20 -15.59 19.49
N LEU A 158 -0.47 -14.47 19.62
CA LEU A 158 0.27 -14.14 20.85
C LEU A 158 -0.66 -13.94 22.05
N PHE A 159 -1.84 -13.34 21.82
CA PHE A 159 -2.85 -13.21 22.87
C PHE A 159 -3.34 -14.58 23.30
N THR A 160 -3.63 -15.50 22.38
CA THR A 160 -4.06 -16.87 22.76
C THR A 160 -2.98 -17.64 23.51
N THR A 161 -1.72 -17.61 23.07
CA THR A 161 -0.65 -18.41 23.69
C THR A 161 -0.24 -17.84 25.06
N ARG A 162 -0.16 -16.51 25.22
CA ARG A 162 0.14 -15.89 26.52
C ARG A 162 -1.04 -15.91 27.47
N ALA A 163 -2.28 -15.81 26.98
CA ALA A 163 -3.46 -16.02 27.80
C ALA A 163 -3.44 -17.46 28.34
N GLN A 164 -3.21 -18.45 27.50
CA GLN A 164 -3.20 -19.87 27.90
C GLN A 164 -2.13 -20.18 28.96
N ALA A 165 -0.93 -19.57 28.86
CA ALA A 165 0.12 -19.70 29.88
C ALA A 165 -0.20 -18.94 31.21
N ALA A 166 -0.97 -17.86 31.16
CA ALA A 166 -1.40 -17.12 32.36
C ALA A 166 -2.60 -17.78 33.08
N LEU A 167 -3.32 -18.67 32.39
CA LEU A 167 -4.50 -19.37 32.89
C LEU A 167 -4.16 -20.71 33.57
N ASP A 168 -2.95 -21.23 33.43
CA ASP A 168 -2.47 -22.50 33.98
C ASP A 168 -2.59 -22.65 35.53
N PRO A 169 -2.49 -21.61 36.38
CA PRO A 169 -2.71 -21.75 37.82
C PRO A 169 -4.20 -21.79 38.24
N MET A 170 -5.15 -21.63 37.30
CA MET A 170 -6.60 -21.72 37.60
C MET A 170 -7.15 -23.11 37.29
N SER A 171 -8.07 -23.59 38.14
CA SER A 171 -8.78 -24.85 37.89
C SER A 171 -9.52 -24.79 36.56
N LYS A 172 -9.41 -25.87 35.74
CA LYS A 172 -10.05 -25.95 34.41
C LYS A 172 -11.55 -25.61 34.44
N GLU A 173 -12.24 -26.01 35.50
CA GLU A 173 -13.65 -25.69 35.81
C GLU A 173 -13.92 -24.17 35.89
N PHE A 174 -13.02 -23.42 36.54
CA PHE A 174 -13.14 -21.97 36.72
C PHE A 174 -12.85 -21.22 35.41
N LEU A 175 -11.88 -21.68 34.64
CA LEU A 175 -11.55 -21.15 33.31
C LEU A 175 -12.69 -21.32 32.31
N ILE A 176 -13.27 -22.51 32.24
CA ILE A 176 -14.44 -22.80 31.39
C ILE A 176 -15.59 -21.87 31.77
N SER A 177 -15.79 -21.64 33.06
CA SER A 177 -16.84 -20.74 33.56
C SER A 177 -16.60 -19.29 33.13
N ILE A 178 -15.39 -18.76 33.31
CA ILE A 178 -15.02 -17.40 32.88
C ILE A 178 -15.17 -17.25 31.36
N LEU A 179 -14.69 -18.22 30.58
CA LEU A 179 -14.79 -18.16 29.13
C LEU A 179 -16.24 -18.24 28.64
N ARG A 180 -17.11 -19.03 29.29
CA ARG A 180 -18.55 -19.05 29.01
C ARG A 180 -19.21 -17.71 29.33
N ILE A 181 -18.86 -17.11 30.46
CA ILE A 181 -19.36 -15.78 30.86
C ILE A 181 -18.89 -14.72 29.86
N GLY A 182 -17.61 -14.72 29.47
CA GLY A 182 -17.07 -13.82 28.48
C GLY A 182 -17.76 -13.96 27.12
N ARG A 183 -17.96 -15.20 26.64
CA ARG A 183 -18.71 -15.46 25.40
C ARG A 183 -20.15 -14.94 25.47
N MET A 184 -20.83 -15.13 26.59
CA MET A 184 -22.20 -14.62 26.80
C MET A 184 -22.23 -13.10 26.86
N PHE A 185 -21.24 -12.48 27.51
CA PHE A 185 -21.08 -11.02 27.57
C PHE A 185 -20.92 -10.42 26.18
N PHE A 186 -20.06 -10.97 25.33
CA PHE A 186 -19.88 -10.47 23.97
C PHE A 186 -21.14 -10.64 23.10
N LEU A 187 -21.91 -11.72 23.29
CA LEU A 187 -23.19 -11.88 22.61
C LEU A 187 -24.17 -10.75 22.98
N VAL A 188 -24.29 -10.42 24.28
CA VAL A 188 -25.13 -9.32 24.76
C VAL A 188 -24.60 -7.96 24.28
N LEU A 189 -23.29 -7.75 24.30
CA LEU A 189 -22.65 -6.54 23.82
C LEU A 189 -22.88 -6.34 22.30
N GLY A 190 -22.95 -7.43 21.54
CA GLY A 190 -23.30 -7.39 20.11
C GLY A 190 -24.68 -6.78 19.86
N ILE A 191 -25.67 -7.10 20.71
CA ILE A 191 -27.01 -6.52 20.63
C ILE A 191 -26.94 -5.00 20.82
N VAL A 192 -26.09 -4.51 21.74
CA VAL A 192 -25.90 -3.07 21.96
C VAL A 192 -25.38 -2.39 20.70
N PHE A 193 -24.37 -2.95 20.03
CA PHE A 193 -23.84 -2.36 18.80
C PHE A 193 -24.80 -2.41 17.62
N VAL A 194 -25.62 -3.46 17.50
CA VAL A 194 -26.71 -3.51 16.53
C VAL A 194 -27.73 -2.39 16.80
N VAL A 195 -28.07 -2.11 18.05
CA VAL A 195 -28.94 -0.99 18.41
C VAL A 195 -28.31 0.36 18.01
N PHE A 196 -27.00 0.54 18.21
CA PHE A 196 -26.30 1.75 17.73
C PHE A 196 -26.38 1.90 16.20
N LEU A 197 -26.26 0.80 15.47
CA LEU A 197 -26.35 0.78 14.00
C LEU A 197 -27.76 1.16 13.55
N LEU A 198 -28.80 0.58 14.17
CA LEU A 198 -30.20 0.89 13.87
C LEU A 198 -30.54 2.35 14.19
N ILE A 199 -30.16 2.85 15.37
CA ILE A 199 -30.37 4.25 15.77
C ILE A 199 -29.62 5.19 14.83
N GLY A 200 -28.37 4.87 14.49
CA GLY A 200 -27.57 5.66 13.55
C GLY A 200 -28.22 5.73 12.18
N GLY A 201 -28.67 4.60 11.62
CA GLY A 201 -29.32 4.53 10.32
C GLY A 201 -30.66 5.26 10.29
N PHE A 202 -31.47 5.11 11.33
CA PHE A 202 -32.75 5.80 11.45
C PHE A 202 -32.57 7.32 11.58
N ASN A 203 -31.61 7.76 12.39
CA ASN A 203 -31.28 9.17 12.52
C ASN A 203 -30.71 9.78 11.23
N TYR A 204 -29.98 8.98 10.44
CA TYR A 204 -29.50 9.42 9.13
C TYR A 204 -30.69 9.64 8.18
N MET A 205 -31.66 8.72 8.18
CA MET A 205 -32.86 8.80 7.33
C MET A 205 -33.80 9.95 7.74
N LEU A 206 -33.91 10.25 9.03
CA LEU A 206 -34.72 11.37 9.54
C LEU A 206 -34.02 12.73 9.47
N SER A 207 -32.71 12.76 9.23
CA SER A 207 -31.96 14.01 9.14
C SER A 207 -32.38 14.79 7.90
N SER A 208 -32.97 15.96 8.12
CA SER A 208 -33.51 16.86 7.10
C SER A 208 -32.43 17.67 6.35
N GLY A 209 -31.27 17.06 6.08
CA GLY A 209 -30.20 17.65 5.26
C GLY A 209 -29.28 18.67 5.96
N ARG A 210 -29.35 18.80 7.30
CA ARG A 210 -28.32 19.54 8.06
C ARG A 210 -27.07 18.65 8.19
N ASN A 211 -25.93 19.15 7.73
CA ASN A 211 -24.67 18.40 7.71
C ASN A 211 -24.28 17.86 9.09
N ASP A 212 -24.51 18.63 10.16
CA ASP A 212 -24.11 18.23 11.52
C ASP A 212 -24.89 17.01 12.03
N ASP A 213 -26.20 16.97 11.75
CA ASP A 213 -27.09 15.87 12.15
C ASP A 213 -26.77 14.59 11.36
N GLN A 214 -26.46 14.73 10.07
CA GLN A 214 -26.00 13.62 9.25
C GLN A 214 -24.63 13.10 9.71
N MET A 215 -23.67 13.97 10.02
CA MET A 215 -22.36 13.54 10.52
C MET A 215 -22.47 12.79 11.86
N ALA A 216 -23.33 13.26 12.78
CA ALA A 216 -23.58 12.57 14.04
C ALA A 216 -24.22 11.20 13.84
N ALA A 217 -25.18 11.08 12.91
CA ALA A 217 -25.81 9.81 12.55
C ALA A 217 -24.81 8.83 11.91
N THR A 218 -24.03 9.29 10.94
CA THR A 218 -22.98 8.51 10.27
C THR A 218 -21.94 8.00 11.28
N ARG A 219 -21.53 8.84 12.25
CA ARG A 219 -20.62 8.41 13.31
C ARG A 219 -21.19 7.25 14.13
N LYS A 220 -22.48 7.29 14.49
CA LYS A 220 -23.15 6.21 15.22
C LYS A 220 -23.21 4.92 14.40
N VAL A 221 -23.47 5.01 13.09
CA VAL A 221 -23.44 3.86 12.17
C VAL A 221 -22.03 3.24 12.12
N VAL A 222 -21.00 4.07 11.94
CA VAL A 222 -19.60 3.61 11.90
C VAL A 222 -19.19 2.93 13.20
N ILE A 223 -19.53 3.52 14.36
CA ILE A 223 -19.28 2.91 15.68
C ILE A 223 -20.02 1.57 15.80
N GLY A 224 -21.28 1.50 15.36
CA GLY A 224 -22.07 0.26 15.36
C GLY A 224 -21.42 -0.84 14.51
N ILE A 225 -20.96 -0.52 13.30
CA ILE A 225 -20.29 -1.47 12.40
C ILE A 225 -18.99 -1.97 13.00
N ILE A 226 -18.09 -1.07 13.41
CA ILE A 226 -16.79 -1.43 14.00
C ILE A 226 -17.01 -2.28 15.26
N GLY A 227 -17.92 -1.86 16.14
CA GLY A 227 -18.21 -2.59 17.36
C GLY A 227 -18.79 -3.99 17.11
N THR A 228 -19.66 -4.15 16.11
CA THR A 228 -20.21 -5.46 15.73
C THR A 228 -19.11 -6.40 15.22
N ILE A 229 -18.19 -5.90 14.39
CA ILE A 229 -17.04 -6.67 13.90
C ILE A 229 -16.13 -7.08 15.06
N SER A 230 -15.81 -6.15 15.97
CA SER A 230 -14.99 -6.46 17.14
C SER A 230 -15.64 -7.52 18.02
N VAL A 231 -16.95 -7.42 18.29
CA VAL A 231 -17.69 -8.41 19.06
C VAL A 231 -17.65 -9.79 18.40
N ALA A 232 -17.82 -9.88 17.07
CA ALA A 232 -17.77 -11.14 16.35
C ALA A 232 -16.39 -11.82 16.46
N ILE A 233 -15.31 -11.03 16.39
CA ILE A 233 -13.94 -11.52 16.57
C ILE A 233 -13.77 -12.08 17.99
N PHE A 234 -14.12 -11.31 19.02
CA PHE A 234 -13.99 -11.76 20.41
C PHE A 234 -14.85 -13.00 20.69
N PHE A 235 -16.09 -13.02 20.21
CA PHE A 235 -16.97 -14.19 20.34
C PHE A 235 -16.35 -15.45 19.72
N THR A 236 -15.72 -15.31 18.56
CA THR A 236 -15.02 -16.41 17.87
C THR A 236 -13.81 -16.88 18.67
N VAL A 237 -12.98 -15.96 19.18
CA VAL A 237 -11.81 -16.28 20.02
C VAL A 237 -12.24 -17.06 21.27
N PHE A 238 -13.25 -16.57 22.01
CA PHE A 238 -13.76 -17.26 23.19
C PHE A 238 -14.35 -18.64 22.86
N SER A 239 -15.00 -18.78 21.69
CA SER A 239 -15.55 -20.06 21.24
C SER A 239 -14.46 -21.07 20.89
N VAL A 240 -13.38 -20.63 20.23
CA VAL A 240 -12.22 -21.48 19.89
C VAL A 240 -11.47 -21.90 21.17
N LEU A 241 -11.26 -20.98 22.12
CA LEU A 241 -10.64 -21.30 23.40
C LEU A 241 -11.44 -22.32 24.20
N LEU A 242 -12.77 -22.22 24.20
CA LEU A 242 -13.65 -23.22 24.83
C LEU A 242 -13.62 -24.57 24.12
N ALA A 243 -13.44 -24.62 22.81
CA ALA A 243 -13.38 -25.87 22.05
C ALA A 243 -12.04 -26.60 22.19
N GLY A 244 -10.96 -25.87 22.50
CA GLY A 244 -9.61 -26.42 22.68
C GLY A 244 -9.29 -26.88 24.11
N MET A 245 -10.20 -26.69 25.07
CA MET A 245 -10.06 -27.11 26.48
C MET A 245 -10.87 -28.36 26.80
#